data_AF-A0A536I5E5-F1
#
_entry.id   AF-A0A536I5E5-F1
#
_cell.length_a   1.000
_cell.length_b   1.000
_cell.length_c   1.000
_cell.angle_alpha   90.00
_cell.angle_beta   90.00
_cell.angle_gamma   90.00
#
_symmetry.space_group_name_H-M   'P 1'
#
loop_
_entity.id
_entity.type
_entity.pdbx_description
1 polymer ?
#
loop_
_entity_poly.entity_id
_entity_poly.type
_entity_poly.pdbx_seq_one_letter_code
_entity_poly.pdbx_strand_id
1 'polypeptide(L)' 'MPHILVVGSLAYDDVQTPFERRRDVLGGAASYFSLAARLYAPVRLVGVIGDDFRDDDVERFRT' A
#
# COMPACT_ATOMS: atom_id res chain seq x y z
N MET A 1 -10.51 20.17 5.71
CA MET A 1 -10.96 18.92 5.05
C MET A 1 -10.90 17.79 6.06
N PRO A 2 -11.90 16.90 6.12
CA PRO A 2 -11.85 15.73 6.99
C PRO A 2 -10.71 14.80 6.57
N HIS A 3 -10.06 14.16 7.55
CA HIS A 3 -9.10 13.09 7.31
C HIS A 3 -9.84 11.78 7.02
N ILE A 4 -9.25 10.93 6.18
CA ILE A 4 -9.71 9.55 6.01
C ILE A 4 -8.76 8.63 6.77
N LEU A 5 -9.28 7.89 7.75
CA LEU A 5 -8.55 6.80 8.39
C LEU A 5 -8.83 5.51 7.64
N VAL A 6 -7.80 4.78 7.24
CA VAL A 6 -7.91 3.46 6.63
C VAL A 6 -7.15 2.43 7.45
N VAL A 7 -7.79 1.28 7.62
CA VAL A 7 -7.20 0.09 8.25
C VAL A 7 -7.34 -1.06 7.26
N GLY A 8 -6.27 -1.82 7.06
CA GLY A 8 -6.33 -3.00 6.22
C GLY A 8 -4.97 -3.58 5.92
N SER A 9 -4.94 -4.52 4.98
CA SER A 9 -3.74 -5.26 4.61
C SER A 9 -2.70 -4.38 3.91
N LEU A 10 -1.46 -4.50 4.36
CA LEU A 10 -0.25 -4.13 3.63
C LEU A 10 0.47 -5.44 3.33
N ALA A 11 0.82 -5.68 2.07
CA ALA A 11 1.32 -6.97 1.63
C ALA A 11 2.24 -6.85 0.42
N TYR A 12 2.95 -7.93 0.12
CA TYR A 12 3.60 -8.16 -1.16
C TYR A 12 2.89 -9.27 -1.91
N ASP A 13 2.48 -8.97 -3.14
CA ASP A 13 1.72 -9.87 -3.99
C ASP A 13 2.61 -10.41 -5.12
N ASP A 14 2.52 -11.72 -5.35
CA ASP A 14 3.06 -12.38 -6.53
C ASP A 14 2.03 -12.32 -7.65
N VAL A 15 2.29 -11.51 -8.69
CA VAL A 15 1.34 -11.25 -9.77
C VAL A 15 1.76 -11.98 -11.04
N GLN A 16 0.83 -12.73 -11.63
CA GLN A 16 1.03 -13.45 -12.89
C GLN A 16 -0.02 -13.05 -13.92
N THR A 17 0.46 -12.76 -15.12
CA THR A 17 -0.33 -12.56 -16.34
C THR A 17 0.05 -13.62 -17.37
N PRO A 18 -0.67 -13.76 -18.50
CA PRO A 18 -0.26 -14.66 -19.58
C PRO A 18 1.12 -14.34 -20.19
N PHE A 19 1.61 -13.11 -20.02
CA PHE A 19 2.84 -12.63 -20.66
C PHE A 19 4.02 -12.54 -19.69
N GLU A 20 3.75 -12.33 -18.40
CA GLU A 20 4.78 -11.98 -17.43
C GLU A 20 4.38 -12.36 -16.00
N ARG A 21 5.39 -12.68 -15.18
CA ARG A 21 5.27 -12.82 -13.73
C ARG A 21 6.17 -11.81 -13.03
N ARG A 22 5.64 -11.20 -11.97
CA ARG A 22 6.38 -10.36 -11.03
C ARG A 22 6.17 -10.89 -9.62
N ARG A 23 7.23 -10.85 -8.83
CA ARG A 23 7.21 -11.26 -7.43
C ARG A 23 7.36 -10.06 -6.52
N ASP A 24 6.87 -10.21 -5.31
CA ASP A 24 7.01 -9.24 -4.23
C ASP A 24 6.59 -7.82 -4.62
N VAL A 25 5.47 -7.68 -5.33
CA VAL A 25 4.93 -6.39 -5.77
C VAL A 25 4.17 -5.75 -4.62
N LEU A 26 4.39 -4.46 -4.32
CA LEU A 26 3.61 -3.77 -3.28
C LEU A 26 2.11 -3.90 -3.56
N GLY A 27 1.42 -4.52 -2.63
CA GLY A 27 0.02 -4.87 -2.72
C GLY A 27 -0.74 -4.61 -1.42
N GLY A 28 -1.87 -5.30 -1.27
CA GLY A 28 -2.78 -5.10 -0.13
C GLY A 28 -3.76 -3.95 -0.31
N ALA A 29 -5.01 -4.16 0.12
CA ALA A 29 -6.11 -3.23 -0.09
C ALA A 29 -5.86 -1.84 0.51
N ALA A 30 -5.21 -1.75 1.68
CA ALA A 30 -4.93 -0.48 2.32
C ALA A 30 -3.85 0.32 1.58
N SER A 31 -2.88 -0.36 0.95
CA SER A 31 -1.87 0.28 0.10
C SER A 31 -2.53 1.00 -1.08
N TYR A 32 -3.32 0.24 -1.86
CA TYR A 32 -4.01 0.78 -3.04
C TYR A 32 -4.99 1.91 -2.68
N PHE A 33 -5.79 1.71 -1.61
CA PHE A 33 -6.69 2.75 -1.13
C PHE A 33 -5.93 4.02 -0.75
N SER A 34 -4.87 3.91 0.05
CA SER A 34 -4.13 5.07 0.56
C SER A 34 -3.51 5.89 -0.56
N LEU A 35 -2.87 5.22 -1.51
CA LEU A 35 -2.20 5.88 -2.64
C LEU A 35 -3.20 6.55 -3.60
N ALA A 36 -4.40 6.00 -3.77
CA ALA A 36 -5.44 6.60 -4.59
C ALA A 36 -6.17 7.75 -3.84
N ALA A 37 -6.58 7.51 -2.59
CA ALA A 37 -7.39 8.46 -1.82
C ALA A 37 -6.61 9.73 -1.45
N ARG A 38 -5.27 9.66 -1.29
CA ARG A 38 -4.44 10.85 -0.99
C ARG A 38 -4.50 11.95 -2.05
N LEU A 39 -4.93 11.61 -3.28
CA LEU A 39 -5.14 12.60 -4.35
C LEU A 39 -6.32 13.55 -4.04
N TYR A 40 -7.20 13.19 -3.10
CA TYR A 40 -8.45 13.90 -2.83
C TYR A 40 -8.62 14.31 -1.36
N ALA A 41 -8.00 13.60 -0.42
CA ALA A 41 -8.07 13.94 1.00
C ALA A 41 -6.83 13.44 1.77
N PRO A 42 -6.45 14.07 2.89
CA PRO A 42 -5.36 13.55 3.72
C PRO A 42 -5.71 12.17 4.32
N VAL A 43 -4.89 11.18 4.02
CA VAL A 43 -5.08 9.79 4.49
C VAL A 43 -4.21 9.51 5.70
N ARG A 44 -4.77 8.81 6.69
CA ARG A 44 -4.03 8.18 7.79
C ARG A 44 -4.17 6.67 7.64
N LEU A 45 -3.05 5.99 7.47
CA LEU A 45 -2.99 4.55 7.30
C LEU A 45 -2.58 3.87 8.60
N VAL A 46 -3.32 2.83 8.99
CA VAL A 46 -2.95 1.94 10.10
C VAL A 46 -2.91 0.51 9.57
N GLY A 47 -1.78 -0.15 9.76
CA GLY A 47 -1.55 -1.52 9.36
C GLY A 47 -0.37 -2.11 10.13
N VAL A 48 -0.20 -3.42 10.00
CA VAL A 48 0.97 -4.15 10.50
C VAL A 48 1.77 -4.61 9.29
N ILE A 49 3.09 -4.49 9.39
CA ILE A 49 4.07 -4.96 8.41
C ILE A 49 5.09 -5.84 9.13
N GLY A 50 5.72 -6.76 8.40
CA GLY A 50 6.85 -7.54 8.90
C GLY A 50 8.18 -6.81 8.76
N ASP A 51 9.24 -7.39 9.31
CA ASP A 51 10.61 -6.87 9.20
C ASP A 51 11.16 -6.92 7.76
N ASP A 52 10.50 -7.66 6.88
CA ASP A 52 10.81 -7.82 5.46
C ASP A 52 10.16 -6.75 4.57
N PHE A 53 9.34 -5.87 5.14
CA PHE A 53 8.69 -4.79 4.39
C PHE A 53 9.71 -3.70 4.02
N ARG A 54 9.84 -3.37 2.73
CA ARG A 54 10.89 -2.48 2.24
C ARG A 54 10.64 -1.04 2.71
N ASP A 55 11.69 -0.39 3.21
CA ASP A 55 11.64 1.00 3.66
C ASP A 55 11.17 1.97 2.57
N ASP A 56 11.56 1.74 1.32
CA ASP A 56 11.12 2.55 0.18
C ASP A 56 9.60 2.51 0.00
N ASP A 57 8.95 1.38 0.31
CA ASP A 57 7.49 1.26 0.24
C ASP A 57 6.81 1.92 1.44
N VAL A 58 7.47 1.96 2.61
CA VAL A 58 6.99 2.76 3.76
C VAL A 58 6.99 4.25 3.42
N GLU A 59 8.04 4.72 2.75
CA GLU A 59 8.19 6.13 2.41
C GLU A 59 7.14 6.60 1.40
N ARG A 60 6.64 5.70 0.53
CA ARG A 60 5.52 5.99 -0.38
C ARG A 60 4.25 6.43 0.35
N PHE A 61 4.06 6.04 1.60
CA PHE A 61 2.88 6.40 2.40
C PHE A 61 3.08 7.65 3.28
N ARG A 62 4.30 8.17 3.37
CA ARG A 62 4.62 9.37 4.18
C ARG A 62 4.56 10.68 3.40
N THR A 63 4.45 10.60 2.07
CA THR A 63 4.35 11.72 1.12
C THR A 63 2.90 12.07 0.79
#